data_AF-A0A6I7WMT1-F1
#
_entry.id   AF-A0A6I7WMT1-F1
#
_cell.length_a   1.000
_cell.length_b   1.000
_cell.length_c   1.000
_cell.angle_alpha   90.00
_cell.angle_beta   90.00
_cell.angle_gamma   90.00
#
_symmetry.space_group_name_H-M   'P 1'
#
loop_
_entity.id
_entity.type
_entity.pdbx_description
1 polymer ?
#
loop_
_entity_poly.entity_id
_entity_poly.type
_entity_poly.pdbx_seq_one_letter_code
_entity_poly.pdbx_strand_id
1 'polypeptide(L)'
;IKDFRLIAGKPKQPEISISGSVEDVLSTKGVHMKVLFDEKTLVKLFDLHSIPELGALKGSALLSNVDGNFGLKELKLESGNSELIDLKINGAIENIAKTNDISVNVDISIKNPTVFGRLFATDLSGVSPVFASGRVSGNKNKVTFNGNAVLGKTILNNDLAVFFINEKTNISGTINSPNLVLKDFGGISELFTTKSSKDPVLHAKPGKAVIFSDTQLPVQLLH
;
A
#
# COMPACT_ATOMS: atom_id res chain seq x y z
N ILE A 1 19.50 -33.99 8.25
CA ILE A 1 18.95 -34.23 6.88
C ILE A 1 19.75 -33.39 5.92
N LYS A 2 20.47 -34.01 4.97
CA LYS A 2 21.31 -33.25 4.01
C LYS A 2 20.46 -32.40 3.08
N ASP A 3 19.37 -32.96 2.55
CA ASP A 3 18.42 -32.26 1.70
C ASP A 3 17.01 -32.80 1.91
N PHE A 4 16.00 -31.93 1.86
CA PHE A 4 14.60 -32.30 1.78
C PHE A 4 13.85 -31.41 0.78
N ARG A 5 12.75 -31.95 0.26
CA ARG A 5 11.83 -31.22 -0.61
C ARG A 5 10.39 -31.62 -0.32
N LEU A 6 9.54 -30.63 -0.14
CA LEU A 6 8.10 -30.76 0.05
C LEU A 6 7.42 -29.94 -1.02
N ILE A 7 6.43 -30.51 -1.70
CA ILE A 7 5.66 -29.84 -2.74
C ILE A 7 4.19 -30.13 -2.48
N ALA A 8 3.36 -29.09 -2.51
CA ALA A 8 1.91 -29.25 -2.50
C ALA A 8 1.26 -28.43 -3.62
N GLY A 9 0.14 -28.93 -4.14
CA GLY A 9 -0.54 -28.40 -5.32
C GLY A 9 -0.44 -29.35 -6.52
N LYS A 10 -0.73 -28.83 -7.72
CA LYS A 10 -0.77 -29.64 -8.94
C LYS A 10 0.66 -29.99 -9.38
N PRO A 11 0.93 -31.20 -9.89
CA PRO A 11 2.30 -31.62 -10.26
C PRO A 11 3.02 -30.68 -11.25
N LYS A 12 2.27 -30.01 -12.14
CA LYS A 12 2.81 -29.06 -13.13
C LYS A 12 2.75 -27.59 -12.68
N GLN A 13 2.04 -27.30 -11.59
CA GLN A 13 1.83 -25.97 -11.02
C GLN A 13 1.72 -26.11 -9.50
N PRO A 14 2.85 -26.27 -8.80
CA PRO A 14 2.84 -26.37 -7.35
C PRO A 14 2.40 -25.04 -6.75
N GLU A 15 1.46 -25.08 -5.80
CA GLU A 15 1.00 -23.89 -5.05
C GLU A 15 2.10 -23.47 -4.05
N ILE A 16 2.77 -24.46 -3.45
CA ILE A 16 3.90 -24.27 -2.55
C ILE A 16 4.99 -25.30 -2.81
N SER A 17 6.24 -24.86 -2.75
CA SER A 17 7.43 -25.71 -2.79
C SER A 17 8.40 -25.27 -1.70
N ILE A 18 8.76 -26.20 -0.82
CA ILE A 18 9.74 -26.00 0.25
C ILE A 18 10.93 -26.90 -0.04
N SER A 19 12.13 -26.36 0.02
CA SER A 19 13.38 -27.13 -0.12
C SER A 19 14.41 -26.63 0.86
N GLY A 20 15.23 -27.51 1.39
CA GLY A 20 16.20 -27.11 2.41
C GLY A 20 17.04 -28.23 2.97
N SER A 21 17.77 -27.89 4.02
CA SER A 21 18.64 -28.79 4.78
C SER A 21 18.45 -28.56 6.28
N VAL A 22 18.79 -29.57 7.07
CA VAL A 22 18.81 -29.50 8.54
C VAL A 22 20.07 -30.21 9.02
N GLU A 23 21.02 -29.47 9.57
CA GLU A 23 22.29 -30.02 10.06
C GLU A 23 22.06 -31.00 11.22
N ASP A 24 21.32 -30.56 12.25
CA ASP A 24 20.96 -31.37 13.41
C ASP A 24 19.44 -31.42 13.58
N VAL A 25 18.86 -32.59 13.31
CA VAL A 25 17.42 -32.82 13.37
C VAL A 25 16.91 -32.88 14.81
N LEU A 26 17.71 -33.39 15.75
CA LEU A 26 17.29 -33.58 17.14
C LEU A 26 17.20 -32.25 17.88
N SER A 27 18.15 -31.35 17.62
CA SER A 27 18.14 -30.00 18.19
C SER A 27 17.48 -28.96 17.28
N THR A 28 17.05 -29.35 16.08
CA THR A 28 16.53 -28.46 15.03
C THR A 28 17.47 -27.29 14.70
N LYS A 29 18.79 -27.49 14.78
CA LYS A 29 19.80 -26.47 14.47
C LYS A 29 20.33 -26.61 13.04
N GLY A 30 20.82 -25.49 12.50
CA GLY A 30 21.38 -25.45 11.15
C GLY A 30 20.31 -25.71 10.08
N VAL A 31 19.10 -25.18 10.30
CA VAL A 31 18.00 -25.24 9.35
C VAL A 31 18.20 -24.15 8.31
N HIS A 32 18.11 -24.52 7.03
CA HIS A 32 18.02 -23.61 5.89
C HIS A 32 16.85 -24.02 5.03
N MET A 33 15.93 -23.09 4.75
CA MET A 33 14.73 -23.39 3.97
C MET A 33 14.45 -22.30 2.96
N LYS A 34 14.28 -22.71 1.71
CA LYS A 34 13.70 -21.89 0.65
C LYS A 34 12.25 -22.31 0.46
N VAL A 35 11.35 -21.34 0.54
CA VAL A 35 9.93 -21.50 0.26
C VAL A 35 9.60 -20.71 -1.00
N LEU A 36 8.87 -21.33 -1.92
CA LEU A 36 8.25 -20.70 -3.07
C LEU A 36 6.75 -20.90 -2.94
N PHE A 37 5.97 -19.85 -3.16
CA PHE A 37 4.51 -19.90 -2.98
C PHE A 37 3.79 -18.98 -3.98
N ASP A 38 2.53 -19.30 -4.28
CA ASP A 38 1.63 -18.52 -5.13
C ASP A 38 0.62 -17.69 -4.32
N GLU A 39 -0.27 -16.95 -5.00
CA GLU A 39 -1.28 -16.12 -4.34
C GLU A 39 -2.25 -16.94 -3.48
N LYS A 40 -2.63 -18.12 -3.93
CA LYS A 40 -3.61 -18.97 -3.24
C LYS A 40 -3.07 -19.43 -1.90
N THR A 41 -1.79 -19.79 -1.87
CA THR A 41 -1.09 -20.15 -0.65
C THR A 41 -1.05 -18.97 0.32
N LEU A 42 -0.74 -17.77 -0.16
CA LEU A 42 -0.70 -16.56 0.66
C LEU A 42 -2.07 -16.24 1.29
N VAL A 43 -3.13 -16.26 0.48
CA VAL A 43 -4.51 -16.00 0.93
C VAL A 43 -4.93 -16.98 2.02
N LYS A 44 -4.63 -18.27 1.85
CA LYS A 44 -4.94 -19.32 2.84
C LYS A 44 -4.13 -19.17 4.14
N LEU A 45 -2.84 -18.83 4.05
CA LEU A 45 -1.95 -18.75 5.22
C LEU A 45 -2.26 -17.55 6.13
N PHE A 46 -2.69 -16.44 5.54
CA PHE A 46 -2.95 -15.19 6.26
C PHE A 46 -4.44 -14.90 6.45
N ASP A 47 -5.31 -15.86 6.11
CA ASP A 47 -6.76 -15.74 6.23
C ASP A 47 -7.31 -14.45 5.59
N LEU A 48 -6.76 -14.11 4.43
CA LEU A 48 -7.02 -12.86 3.74
C LEU A 48 -8.39 -12.93 3.05
N HIS A 49 -9.43 -12.53 3.76
CA HIS A 49 -10.76 -12.43 3.21
C HIS A 49 -10.88 -11.22 2.27
N SER A 50 -11.53 -11.42 1.12
CA SER A 50 -12.05 -10.34 0.26
C SER A 50 -11.02 -9.41 -0.41
N ILE A 51 -9.82 -9.89 -0.73
CA ILE A 51 -8.91 -9.12 -1.60
C ILE A 51 -9.41 -9.29 -3.05
N PRO A 52 -9.67 -8.19 -3.80
CA PRO A 52 -9.94 -8.28 -5.22
C PRO A 52 -8.83 -9.05 -5.94
N GLU A 53 -9.12 -9.74 -7.04
CA GLU A 53 -8.08 -10.47 -7.78
C GLU A 53 -7.04 -9.48 -8.34
N LEU A 54 -5.92 -9.30 -7.64
CA LEU A 54 -4.84 -8.35 -7.99
C LEU A 54 -3.89 -8.91 -9.09
N GLY A 55 -4.28 -10.02 -9.73
CA GLY A 55 -3.44 -10.80 -10.62
C GLY A 55 -2.57 -11.83 -9.88
N ALA A 56 -1.85 -12.64 -10.67
CA ALA A 56 -1.04 -13.73 -10.13
C ALA A 56 0.11 -13.19 -9.27
N LEU A 57 0.12 -13.54 -7.99
CA LEU A 57 1.22 -13.23 -7.08
C LEU A 57 2.14 -14.44 -6.94
N LYS A 58 3.45 -14.18 -6.88
CA LYS A 58 4.46 -15.18 -6.56
C LYS A 58 5.35 -14.64 -5.46
N GLY A 59 5.69 -15.51 -4.52
CA GLY A 59 6.59 -15.16 -3.45
C GLY A 59 7.70 -16.19 -3.26
N SER A 60 8.78 -15.72 -2.66
CA SER A 60 9.84 -16.56 -2.15
C SER A 60 10.28 -16.08 -0.76
N ALA A 61 10.56 -17.04 0.13
CA ALA A 61 11.12 -16.77 1.44
C ALA A 61 12.35 -17.64 1.68
N LEU A 62 13.37 -17.07 2.32
CA LEU A 62 14.54 -17.78 2.81
C LEU A 62 14.54 -17.72 4.34
N LEU A 63 14.37 -18.87 5.00
CA LEU A 63 14.41 -19.01 6.44
C LEU A 63 15.69 -19.71 6.87
N SER A 64 16.27 -19.27 7.98
CA SER A 64 17.44 -19.93 8.56
C SER A 64 17.51 -19.76 10.06
N ASN A 65 18.10 -20.74 10.76
CA ASN A 65 18.37 -20.64 12.20
C ASN A 65 19.81 -21.01 12.62
N VAL A 66 20.78 -20.87 11.71
CA VAL A 66 22.20 -21.16 11.99
C VAL A 66 22.68 -20.42 13.24
N ASP A 67 22.23 -19.18 13.44
CA ASP A 67 22.60 -18.34 14.58
C ASP A 67 21.84 -18.72 15.89
N GLY A 68 21.22 -19.90 15.92
CA GLY A 68 20.42 -20.42 17.03
C GLY A 68 19.02 -19.81 17.16
N ASN A 69 18.64 -18.91 16.25
CA ASN A 69 17.32 -18.27 16.22
C ASN A 69 16.78 -18.24 14.78
N PHE A 70 15.48 -18.50 14.60
CA PHE A 70 14.87 -18.40 13.26
C PHE A 70 14.80 -16.95 12.79
N GLY A 71 15.43 -16.70 11.65
CA GLY A 71 15.31 -15.47 10.88
C GLY A 71 14.72 -15.72 9.50
N LEU A 72 13.98 -14.73 9.01
CA LEU A 72 13.59 -14.59 7.61
C LEU A 72 14.69 -13.80 6.92
N LYS A 73 15.66 -14.48 6.31
CA LYS A 73 16.81 -13.83 5.68
C LYS A 73 16.42 -13.05 4.42
N GLU A 74 15.37 -13.50 3.74
CA GLU A 74 14.81 -12.81 2.59
C GLU A 74 13.32 -13.13 2.45
N LEU A 75 12.52 -12.12 2.17
CA LEU A 75 11.17 -12.22 1.63
C LEU A 75 11.14 -11.44 0.33
N LYS A 76 10.59 -12.06 -0.71
CA LYS A 76 10.24 -11.41 -1.98
C LYS A 76 8.81 -11.76 -2.32
N LEU A 77 8.00 -10.76 -2.65
CA LEU A 77 6.67 -10.94 -3.20
C LEU A 77 6.56 -10.07 -4.44
N GLU A 78 6.11 -10.65 -5.54
CA GLU A 78 5.96 -9.95 -6.81
C GLU A 78 4.62 -10.33 -7.46
N SER A 79 3.86 -9.34 -7.96
CA SER A 79 2.76 -9.64 -8.89
C SER A 79 3.29 -9.75 -10.31
N GLY A 80 2.82 -10.75 -11.04
CA GLY A 80 3.12 -10.94 -12.45
C GLY A 80 2.26 -10.01 -13.30
N ASN A 81 2.90 -9.01 -13.92
CA ASN A 81 2.39 -8.09 -14.97
C ASN A 81 0.87 -8.14 -15.15
N SER A 82 0.13 -7.62 -14.17
CA SER A 82 -1.32 -7.49 -14.26
C SER A 82 -1.65 -6.13 -14.85
N GLU A 83 -2.80 -6.01 -15.51
CA GLU A 83 -3.30 -4.69 -15.93
C GLU A 83 -3.69 -3.79 -14.75
N LEU A 84 -3.77 -4.36 -13.53
CA LEU A 84 -4.29 -3.73 -12.33
C LEU A 84 -3.19 -3.11 -11.46
N ILE A 85 -2.21 -3.94 -11.10
CA ILE A 85 -1.14 -3.59 -10.16
C ILE A 85 0.13 -4.41 -10.41
N ASP A 86 1.27 -3.71 -10.46
CA ASP A 86 2.58 -4.33 -10.25
C ASP A 86 3.00 -4.04 -8.80
N LEU A 87 3.26 -5.09 -8.03
CA LEU A 87 3.68 -5.02 -6.64
C LEU A 87 5.02 -5.70 -6.50
N LYS A 88 5.95 -5.08 -5.77
CA LYS A 88 7.17 -5.71 -5.27
C LYS A 88 7.30 -5.44 -3.79
N ILE A 89 7.56 -6.48 -3.01
CA ILE A 89 7.85 -6.36 -1.58
C ILE A 89 9.14 -7.11 -1.30
N ASN A 90 10.06 -6.47 -0.58
CA ASN A 90 11.27 -7.11 -0.10
C ASN A 90 11.59 -6.76 1.34
N GLY A 91 12.05 -7.75 2.11
CA GLY A 91 12.43 -7.54 3.50
C GLY A 91 13.17 -8.72 4.11
N ALA A 92 13.63 -8.52 5.34
CA ALA A 92 14.27 -9.53 6.16
C ALA A 92 13.94 -9.29 7.64
N ILE A 93 13.93 -10.35 8.43
CA ILE A 93 13.72 -10.34 9.88
C ILE A 93 14.82 -11.20 10.49
N GLU A 94 15.71 -10.62 11.28
CA GLU A 94 16.85 -11.35 11.86
C GLU A 94 16.40 -12.43 12.84
N ASN A 95 15.42 -12.11 13.70
CA ASN A 95 14.91 -13.03 14.71
C ASN A 95 13.40 -12.87 14.88
N ILE A 96 12.66 -13.76 14.23
CA ILE A 96 11.19 -13.74 14.20
C ILE A 96 10.59 -13.79 15.61
N ALA A 97 11.24 -14.50 16.55
CA ALA A 97 10.74 -14.64 17.92
C ALA A 97 10.95 -13.38 18.79
N LYS A 98 11.87 -12.50 18.40
CA LYS A 98 12.17 -11.25 19.14
C LYS A 98 11.61 -10.00 18.47
N THR A 99 11.04 -10.15 17.28
CA THR A 99 10.55 -9.03 16.48
C THR A 99 9.08 -8.76 16.78
N ASN A 100 8.79 -7.59 17.35
CA ASN A 100 7.41 -7.11 17.51
C ASN A 100 6.91 -6.33 16.29
N ASP A 101 7.83 -5.78 15.48
CA ASP A 101 7.54 -4.93 14.33
C ASP A 101 8.18 -5.49 13.06
N ILE A 102 7.41 -5.68 12.01
CA ILE A 102 7.90 -6.07 10.68
C ILE A 102 8.23 -4.80 9.90
N SER A 103 9.30 -4.83 9.10
CA SER A 103 9.67 -3.74 8.20
C SER A 103 10.04 -4.30 6.83
N VAL A 104 9.41 -3.79 5.78
CA VAL A 104 9.60 -4.20 4.39
C VAL A 104 9.69 -2.97 3.49
N ASN A 105 10.44 -3.08 2.40
CA ASN A 105 10.36 -2.12 1.32
C ASN A 105 9.28 -2.58 0.34
N VAL A 106 8.55 -1.62 -0.21
CA VAL A 106 7.43 -1.85 -1.12
C VAL A 106 7.57 -0.92 -2.32
N ASP A 107 7.38 -1.47 -3.52
CA ASP A 107 7.15 -0.73 -4.75
C ASP A 107 5.79 -1.14 -5.31
N ILE A 108 4.95 -0.16 -5.67
CA ILE A 108 3.62 -0.34 -6.24
C ILE A 108 3.52 0.50 -7.51
N SER A 109 2.97 -0.09 -8.57
CA SER A 109 2.63 0.61 -9.81
C SER A 109 1.20 0.29 -10.22
N ILE A 110 0.40 1.33 -10.44
CA ILE A 110 -0.96 1.25 -10.97
C ILE A 110 -0.95 1.97 -12.32
N LYS A 111 -0.85 1.18 -13.39
CA LYS A 111 -0.77 1.69 -14.77
C LYS A 111 -2.10 2.26 -15.25
N ASN A 112 -3.21 1.71 -14.77
CA ASN A 112 -4.55 2.13 -15.16
C ASN A 112 -5.44 2.34 -13.91
N PRO A 113 -5.42 3.56 -13.32
CA PRO A 113 -6.22 3.90 -12.15
C PRO A 113 -7.71 3.66 -12.35
N THR A 114 -8.25 3.91 -13.54
CA THR A 114 -9.66 3.67 -13.86
C THR A 114 -10.03 2.19 -13.73
N VAL A 115 -9.19 1.28 -14.22
CA VAL A 115 -9.43 -0.18 -14.07
C VAL A 115 -9.28 -0.59 -12.61
N PHE A 116 -8.23 -0.09 -11.92
CA PHE A 116 -8.00 -0.37 -10.50
C PHE A 116 -9.15 0.10 -9.61
N GLY A 117 -9.70 1.30 -9.84
CA GLY A 117 -10.79 1.87 -9.06
C GLY A 117 -12.06 1.01 -9.06
N ARG A 118 -12.34 0.31 -10.17
CA ARG A 118 -13.49 -0.61 -10.28
C ARG A 118 -13.42 -1.77 -9.28
N LEU A 119 -12.24 -2.19 -8.84
CA LEU A 119 -12.07 -3.23 -7.82
C LEU A 119 -12.66 -2.83 -6.46
N PHE A 120 -12.76 -1.52 -6.21
CA PHE A 120 -13.21 -0.95 -4.94
C PHE A 120 -14.46 -0.08 -5.11
N ALA A 121 -15.15 -0.17 -6.26
CA ALA A 121 -16.28 0.67 -6.62
C ALA A 121 -15.99 2.19 -6.53
N THR A 122 -14.75 2.58 -6.82
CA THR A 122 -14.28 3.97 -6.79
C THR A 122 -14.04 4.47 -8.21
N ASP A 123 -14.61 5.62 -8.57
CA ASP A 123 -14.29 6.26 -9.84
C ASP A 123 -12.93 6.99 -9.74
N LEU A 124 -11.94 6.44 -10.43
CA LEU A 124 -10.62 7.02 -10.60
C LEU A 124 -10.39 7.46 -12.07
N SER A 125 -11.47 7.79 -12.78
CA SER A 125 -11.39 8.30 -14.15
C SER A 125 -10.61 9.62 -14.19
N GLY A 126 -9.67 9.69 -15.12
CA GLY A 126 -8.80 10.85 -15.30
C GLY A 126 -7.66 10.96 -14.28
N VAL A 127 -7.57 10.07 -13.28
CA VAL A 127 -6.39 9.99 -12.41
C VAL A 127 -5.21 9.47 -13.24
N SER A 128 -4.07 10.16 -13.15
CA SER A 128 -2.82 9.77 -13.81
C SER A 128 -2.27 8.46 -13.21
N PRO A 129 -1.51 7.66 -13.97
CA PRO A 129 -0.86 6.47 -13.44
C PRO A 129 -0.07 6.77 -12.17
N VAL A 130 -0.11 5.82 -11.23
CA VAL A 130 0.46 5.98 -9.88
C VAL A 130 1.64 5.03 -9.72
N PHE A 131 2.77 5.56 -9.26
CA PHE A 131 3.88 4.79 -8.74
C PHE A 131 4.15 5.19 -7.30
N ALA A 132 4.30 4.23 -6.39
CA ALA A 132 4.65 4.50 -5.01
C ALA A 132 5.78 3.58 -4.57
N SER A 133 6.77 4.13 -3.86
CA SER A 133 7.86 3.35 -3.28
C SER A 133 8.18 3.85 -1.88
N GLY A 134 8.53 2.93 -0.99
CA GLY A 134 8.84 3.29 0.38
C GLY A 134 9.04 2.11 1.31
N ARG A 135 9.08 2.43 2.60
CA ARG A 135 9.16 1.46 3.68
C ARG A 135 7.81 1.37 4.37
N VAL A 136 7.29 0.16 4.47
CA VAL A 136 6.16 -0.19 5.31
C VAL A 136 6.70 -0.88 6.55
N SER A 137 6.37 -0.35 7.72
CA SER A 137 6.69 -0.99 9.00
C SER A 137 5.42 -1.15 9.82
N GLY A 138 5.32 -2.18 10.65
CA GLY A 138 4.15 -2.29 11.51
C GLY A 138 4.07 -3.54 12.36
N ASN A 139 3.04 -3.53 13.20
CA ASN A 139 2.64 -4.60 14.08
C ASN A 139 1.09 -4.65 14.12
N LYS A 140 0.53 -5.47 15.03
CA LYS A 140 -0.91 -5.64 15.18
C LYS A 140 -1.71 -4.35 15.43
N ASN A 141 -1.10 -3.30 15.96
CA ASN A 141 -1.78 -2.07 16.38
C ASN A 141 -1.49 -0.88 15.48
N LYS A 142 -0.37 -0.89 14.75
CA LYS A 142 0.12 0.25 13.96
C LYS A 142 0.81 -0.21 12.70
N VAL A 143 0.50 0.44 11.58
CA VAL A 143 1.24 0.34 10.32
C VAL A 143 1.69 1.74 9.91
N THR A 144 2.95 1.89 9.49
CA THR A 144 3.51 3.14 8.99
C THR A 144 4.00 2.97 7.56
N PHE A 145 3.83 4.00 6.74
CA PHE A 145 4.39 4.11 5.41
C PHE A 145 5.23 5.39 5.31
N ASN A 146 6.52 5.24 5.02
CA ASN A 146 7.40 6.36 4.71
C ASN A 146 7.94 6.18 3.29
N GLY A 147 7.63 7.11 2.40
CA GLY A 147 7.95 6.93 1.00
C GLY A 147 7.44 8.02 0.08
N ASN A 148 7.69 7.82 -1.22
CA ASN A 148 7.31 8.74 -2.27
C ASN A 148 6.21 8.13 -3.12
N ALA A 149 5.35 8.98 -3.65
CA ALA A 149 4.42 8.61 -4.71
C ALA A 149 4.54 9.61 -5.87
N VAL A 150 4.41 9.11 -7.09
CA VAL A 150 4.40 9.88 -8.32
C VAL A 150 3.06 9.61 -9.01
N LEU A 151 2.32 10.68 -9.26
CA LEU A 151 1.05 10.67 -9.97
C LEU A 151 1.20 11.60 -11.16
N GLY A 152 1.40 11.05 -12.36
CA GLY A 152 1.70 11.86 -13.55
C GLY A 152 2.94 12.75 -13.37
N LYS A 153 2.74 14.06 -13.18
CA LYS A 153 3.82 15.04 -12.91
C LYS A 153 3.90 15.46 -11.44
N THR A 154 2.93 15.08 -10.62
CA THR A 154 2.90 15.38 -9.19
C THR A 154 3.76 14.39 -8.42
N ILE A 155 4.63 14.90 -7.54
CA ILE A 155 5.42 14.10 -6.60
C ILE A 155 4.90 14.36 -5.19
N LEU A 156 4.64 13.29 -4.44
CA LEU A 156 4.19 13.30 -3.06
C LEU A 156 5.25 12.64 -2.17
N ASN A 157 5.63 13.34 -1.10
CA ASN A 157 6.44 12.79 -0.02
C ASN A 157 5.50 12.46 1.13
N ASN A 158 5.54 11.22 1.63
CA ASN A 158 4.55 10.69 2.54
C ASN A 158 5.22 10.16 3.81
N ASP A 159 4.64 10.52 4.94
CA ASP A 159 4.88 9.89 6.24
C ASP A 159 3.52 9.63 6.88
N LEU A 160 3.01 8.42 6.73
CA LEU A 160 1.66 8.02 7.10
C LEU A 160 1.71 6.95 8.19
N ALA A 161 0.75 7.00 9.10
CA ALA A 161 0.51 6.00 10.12
C ALA A 161 -0.98 5.65 10.19
N VAL A 162 -1.28 4.36 10.23
CA VAL A 162 -2.59 3.77 10.45
C VAL A 162 -2.57 3.07 11.81
N PHE A 163 -3.52 3.40 12.66
CA PHE A 163 -3.69 2.83 14.00
C PHE A 163 -5.00 2.06 14.08
N PHE A 164 -4.96 0.86 14.66
CA PHE A 164 -6.11 0.00 14.89
C PHE A 164 -6.41 -0.03 16.40
N ILE A 165 -7.27 0.86 16.87
CA ILE A 165 -7.56 1.04 18.31
C ILE A 165 -9.05 0.79 18.53
N ASN A 166 -9.40 -0.21 19.35
CA ASN A 166 -10.79 -0.54 19.71
C ASN A 166 -11.70 -0.69 18.48
N GLU A 167 -11.27 -1.47 17.50
CA GLU A 167 -11.96 -1.69 16.20
C GLU A 167 -12.12 -0.42 15.34
N LYS A 168 -11.52 0.71 15.73
CA LYS A 168 -11.49 1.94 14.94
C LYS A 168 -10.15 2.09 14.24
N THR A 169 -10.22 2.41 12.95
CA THR A 169 -9.06 2.77 12.14
C THR A 169 -8.86 4.28 12.20
N ASN A 170 -7.70 4.73 12.69
CA ASN A 170 -7.28 6.13 12.62
C ASN A 170 -6.10 6.26 11.65
N ILE A 171 -6.15 7.24 10.76
CA ILE A 171 -5.07 7.55 9.82
C ILE A 171 -4.54 8.94 10.15
N SER A 172 -3.22 9.06 10.30
CA SER A 172 -2.55 10.35 10.58
C SER A 172 -1.23 10.41 9.84
N GLY A 173 -0.74 11.62 9.54
CA GLY A 173 0.55 11.76 8.90
C GLY A 173 0.70 13.06 8.13
N THR A 174 1.73 13.10 7.30
CA THR A 174 2.01 14.22 6.39
C THR A 174 2.07 13.72 4.95
N ILE A 175 1.51 14.52 4.04
CA ILE A 175 1.64 14.37 2.60
C ILE A 175 2.04 15.74 2.07
N ASN A 176 3.24 15.83 1.51
CA ASN A 176 3.78 17.09 1.01
C ASN A 176 4.10 16.97 -0.48
N SER A 177 3.77 18.01 -1.24
CA SER A 177 4.12 18.08 -2.66
C SER A 177 4.87 19.38 -2.96
N PRO A 178 6.07 19.31 -3.56
CA PRO A 178 6.75 20.51 -4.05
C PRO A 178 5.98 21.21 -5.18
N ASN A 179 5.26 20.42 -6.00
CA ASN A 179 4.46 20.92 -7.10
C ASN A 179 3.23 20.03 -7.30
N LEU A 180 2.05 20.60 -7.08
CA LEU A 180 0.77 19.92 -7.20
C LEU A 180 0.12 20.24 -8.54
N VAL A 181 0.06 19.25 -9.43
CA VAL A 181 -0.61 19.40 -10.72
C VAL A 181 -2.00 18.77 -10.61
N LEU A 182 -3.02 19.60 -10.37
CA LEU A 182 -4.37 19.13 -10.02
C LEU A 182 -4.99 18.16 -11.05
N LYS A 183 -4.64 18.29 -12.33
CA LYS A 183 -5.13 17.39 -13.39
C LYS A 183 -4.68 15.93 -13.20
N ASP A 184 -3.59 15.69 -12.45
CA ASP A 184 -3.10 14.33 -12.21
C ASP A 184 -4.02 13.52 -11.27
N PHE A 185 -4.93 14.19 -10.58
CA PHE A 185 -5.87 13.59 -9.61
C PHE A 185 -7.27 13.35 -10.20
N GLY A 186 -7.43 13.46 -11.52
CA GLY A 186 -8.73 13.30 -12.16
C GLY A 186 -9.63 14.52 -12.01
N GLY A 187 -10.94 14.31 -12.20
CA GLY A 187 -11.95 15.33 -12.46
C GLY A 187 -12.11 16.42 -11.39
N ILE A 188 -11.20 17.39 -11.36
CA ILE A 188 -11.39 18.67 -10.67
C ILE A 188 -12.40 19.59 -11.39
N SER A 189 -12.84 19.25 -12.61
CA SER A 189 -13.77 20.12 -13.35
C SER A 189 -15.09 20.34 -12.60
N GLU A 190 -15.62 19.37 -11.85
CA GLU A 190 -16.88 19.55 -11.10
C GLU A 190 -16.74 20.46 -9.89
N LEU A 191 -15.60 20.39 -9.17
CA LEU A 191 -15.30 21.25 -8.02
C LEU A 191 -15.11 22.73 -8.41
N PHE A 192 -14.75 22.98 -9.67
CA PHE A 192 -14.60 24.33 -10.23
C PHE A 192 -15.70 24.69 -11.24
N THR A 193 -16.74 23.87 -11.39
CA THR A 193 -17.98 24.35 -12.02
C THR A 193 -18.64 25.33 -11.07
N THR A 194 -18.25 26.60 -11.18
CA THR A 194 -19.16 27.67 -10.80
C THR A 194 -20.44 27.38 -11.58
N LYS A 195 -21.53 27.05 -10.88
CA LYS A 195 -22.85 27.14 -11.48
C LYS A 195 -22.95 28.55 -12.02
N SER A 196 -22.75 28.72 -13.33
CA SER A 196 -23.16 29.92 -14.02
C SER A 196 -24.67 29.90 -13.94
N SER A 197 -25.18 30.53 -12.89
CA SER A 197 -26.61 30.77 -12.70
C SER A 197 -27.06 31.63 -13.87
N LYS A 198 -27.56 30.97 -14.92
CA LYS A 198 -28.40 31.62 -15.91
C LYS A 198 -29.75 31.84 -15.23
N ASP A 199 -29.86 32.95 -14.53
CA ASP A 199 -31.16 33.54 -14.18
C ASP A 199 -31.08 35.06 -14.38
N PRO A 200 -32.24 35.70 -14.66
CA PRO A 200 -32.36 36.70 -15.71
C PRO A 200 -31.75 38.06 -15.34
N VAL A 201 -31.30 38.76 -16.39
CA VAL A 201 -30.78 40.12 -16.35
C VAL A 201 -31.79 41.04 -15.65
N LEU A 202 -31.55 41.32 -14.37
CA LEU A 202 -32.14 42.47 -13.68
C LEU A 202 -31.17 43.64 -13.82
N HIS A 203 -31.62 44.65 -14.55
CA HIS A 203 -30.94 45.94 -14.71
C HIS A 203 -30.64 46.56 -13.34
N ALA A 204 -29.37 46.60 -12.93
CA ALA A 204 -28.90 47.37 -11.78
C ALA A 204 -27.69 48.23 -12.17
N LYS A 205 -27.78 49.52 -11.83
CA LYS A 205 -26.81 50.60 -12.11
C LYS A 205 -25.45 50.35 -11.43
N PRO A 206 -24.34 50.92 -11.96
CA PRO A 206 -23.00 50.64 -11.45
C PRO A 206 -22.73 51.40 -10.14
N GLY A 207 -22.60 50.65 -9.05
CA GLY A 207 -22.12 51.14 -7.76
C GLY A 207 -21.20 50.09 -7.13
N LYS A 208 -19.97 50.49 -6.78
CA LYS A 208 -18.89 49.64 -6.24
C LYS A 208 -19.39 48.78 -5.08
N ALA A 209 -19.41 47.45 -5.25
CA ALA A 209 -19.59 46.50 -4.16
C ALA A 209 -18.23 45.89 -3.80
N VAL A 210 -17.73 46.19 -2.61
CA VAL A 210 -16.60 45.48 -2.00
C VAL A 210 -17.16 44.19 -1.41
N ILE A 211 -16.57 43.05 -1.77
CA ILE A 211 -17.12 41.70 -1.53
C ILE A 211 -16.62 41.08 -0.21
N PHE A 212 -15.77 41.80 0.53
CA PHE A 212 -15.28 41.39 1.85
C PHE A 212 -15.41 42.55 2.82
N SER A 213 -15.93 42.28 4.02
CA SER A 213 -16.02 43.27 5.09
C SER A 213 -14.70 43.31 5.86
N ASP A 214 -14.08 44.49 5.98
CA ASP A 214 -12.84 44.70 6.74
C ASP A 214 -13.06 44.73 8.27
N THR A 215 -14.26 44.37 8.73
CA THR A 215 -14.60 44.34 10.15
C THR A 215 -14.05 43.07 10.78
N GLN A 216 -13.08 43.20 11.69
CA GLN A 216 -12.55 42.07 12.44
C GLN A 216 -13.64 41.43 13.31
N LEU A 217 -13.69 40.09 13.29
CA LEU A 217 -14.64 39.29 14.06
C LEU A 217 -14.42 39.48 15.57
N PRO A 218 -15.48 39.72 16.37
CA PRO A 218 -15.34 39.88 17.81
C PRO A 218 -14.89 38.56 18.47
N VAL A 219 -13.83 38.63 19.28
CA VAL A 219 -13.20 37.49 19.95
C VAL A 219 -14.11 36.78 20.96
N GLN A 220 -15.23 37.41 21.34
CA GLN A 220 -16.22 36.86 22.28
C GLN A 220 -17.04 35.70 21.70
N LEU A 221 -16.94 35.42 20.40
CA LEU A 221 -17.54 34.26 19.75
C LEU A 221 -16.64 33.00 19.77
N LEU A 222 -15.45 33.10 20.36
CA LEU A 222 -14.55 31.97 20.57
C LEU A 222 -14.56 31.52 22.04
N HIS A 223 -15.60 30.79 22.43
CA HIS A 223 -15.61 29.93 23.62
C HIS A 223 -16.32 28.62 23.31
#